data_AF-A0A367JNY8-F1
#
_entry.id   AF-A0A367JNY8-F1
#
_cell.length_a   1.000
_cell.length_b   1.000
_cell.length_c   1.000
_cell.angle_alpha   90.00
_cell.angle_beta   90.00
_cell.angle_gamma   90.00
#
_symmetry.space_group_name_H-M   'P 1'
#
loop_
_entity.id
_entity.type
_entity.pdbx_description
1 polymer ?
#
loop_
_entity_poly.entity_id
_entity_poly.type
_entity_poly.pdbx_seq_one_letter_code
_entity_poly.pdbx_strand_id
1 'polypeptide(L)'
;MTRFNHAEAINELQELRTTNERCCERVVSLAQRIIDDNYTSTLGDQVWPFYEQAAIAALDTQNFTLANYCIDKLKHRFTEKSLRFRRLLGMRYEAQGLLDEAQEVYDSILKEDETNLLASKRQIALLKARRKDYELMEALTAYLDTYYDDCEAWLELCEAYASKYMYEQAAFCCQEMILLQPSNHIFYLKYAEICYTMNQYEMALKYYCKVLELCTDHVRALYGLHLVSSQKKNANLLLNRF
;
A
#
# COMPACT_ATOMS: atom_id res chain seq x y z
N MET A 1 -0.69 44.26 -4.60
CA MET A 1 -0.60 42.80 -4.78
C MET A 1 0.70 42.36 -4.14
N THR A 2 0.65 41.45 -3.17
CA THR A 2 1.86 40.90 -2.55
C THR A 2 2.68 40.18 -3.61
N ARG A 3 3.97 40.53 -3.74
CA ARG A 3 4.89 39.90 -4.69
C ARG A 3 5.07 38.43 -4.29
N PHE A 4 4.99 37.51 -5.25
CA PHE A 4 5.24 36.10 -4.98
C PHE A 4 6.67 35.91 -4.48
N ASN A 5 6.81 35.23 -3.34
CA ASN A 5 8.10 35.01 -2.69
C ASN A 5 8.61 33.60 -3.03
N HIS A 6 9.53 33.50 -4.00
CA HIS A 6 10.05 32.22 -4.46
C HIS A 6 10.82 31.44 -3.39
N ALA A 7 11.57 32.14 -2.53
CA ALA A 7 12.35 31.49 -1.48
C ALA A 7 11.44 30.81 -0.45
N GLU A 8 10.36 31.48 -0.08
CA GLU A 8 9.33 30.94 0.81
C GLU A 8 8.60 29.76 0.18
N ALA A 9 8.26 29.84 -1.12
CA ALA A 9 7.65 28.72 -1.83
C ALA A 9 8.56 27.49 -1.90
N ILE A 10 9.87 27.67 -2.07
CA ILE A 10 10.83 26.55 -2.08
C ILE A 10 10.97 25.93 -0.68
N ASN A 11 10.98 26.75 0.36
CA ASN A 11 10.98 26.27 1.74
C ASN A 11 9.70 25.48 2.04
N GLU A 12 8.53 25.98 1.64
CA GLU A 12 7.26 25.27 1.78
C GLU A 12 7.31 23.91 1.05
N LEU A 13 7.79 23.87 -0.19
CA LEU A 13 7.96 22.62 -0.93
C LEU A 13 8.93 21.66 -0.24
N GLN A 14 9.98 22.17 0.40
CA GLN A 14 10.92 21.37 1.18
C GLN A 14 10.28 20.81 2.45
N GLU A 15 9.54 21.62 3.19
CA GLU A 15 8.80 21.21 4.39
C GLU A 15 7.83 20.08 4.04
N LEU A 16 7.03 20.26 2.98
CA LEU A 16 6.10 19.23 2.49
C LEU A 16 6.81 17.90 2.15
N ARG A 17 8.05 17.94 1.62
CA ARG A 17 8.84 16.71 1.38
C ARG A 17 9.30 16.06 2.67
N THR A 18 9.64 16.84 3.69
CA THR A 18 10.13 16.32 4.97
C THR A 18 9.01 15.78 5.86
N THR A 19 7.82 16.39 5.81
CA THR A 19 6.64 15.95 6.58
C THR A 19 5.83 14.87 5.88
N ASN A 20 6.13 14.58 4.60
CA ASN A 20 5.34 13.68 3.73
C ASN A 20 3.86 14.09 3.60
N GLU A 21 3.56 15.37 3.72
CA GLU A 21 2.21 15.90 3.55
C GLU A 21 1.80 15.91 2.08
N ARG A 22 0.65 15.31 1.77
CA ARG A 22 0.15 15.17 0.40
C ARG A 22 -0.76 16.34 0.01
N CYS A 23 -0.13 17.46 -0.38
CA CYS A 23 -0.81 18.68 -0.82
C CYS A 23 -0.62 18.93 -2.33
N CYS A 24 -1.05 18.00 -3.18
CA CYS A 24 -0.67 17.96 -4.60
C CYS A 24 -1.08 19.21 -5.40
N GLU A 25 -2.29 19.75 -5.19
CA GLU A 25 -2.74 20.98 -5.86
C GLU A 25 -1.87 22.18 -5.51
N ARG A 26 -1.50 22.31 -4.23
CA ARG A 26 -0.63 23.38 -3.74
C ARG A 26 0.76 23.26 -4.36
N VAL A 27 1.34 22.06 -4.34
CA VAL A 27 2.64 21.77 -4.94
C VAL A 27 2.64 22.16 -6.43
N VAL A 28 1.61 21.77 -7.18
CA VAL A 28 1.48 22.11 -8.61
C VAL A 28 1.40 23.62 -8.81
N SER A 29 0.57 24.31 -8.02
CA SER A 29 0.43 25.78 -8.14
C SER A 29 1.73 26.54 -7.88
N LEU A 30 2.53 26.09 -6.90
CA LEU A 30 3.82 26.69 -6.59
C LEU A 30 4.85 26.35 -7.67
N ALA A 31 4.90 25.09 -8.10
CA ALA A 31 5.82 24.62 -9.11
C ALA A 31 5.64 25.34 -10.45
N GLN A 32 4.38 25.52 -10.90
CA GLN A 32 4.07 26.27 -12.12
C GLN A 32 4.64 27.69 -12.05
N ARG A 33 4.35 28.43 -10.99
CA ARG A 33 4.87 29.81 -10.82
C ARG A 33 6.40 29.86 -10.81
N ILE A 34 7.05 28.94 -10.10
CA ILE A 34 8.53 28.86 -10.04
C ILE A 34 9.14 28.58 -11.43
N ILE A 35 8.48 27.74 -12.23
CA ILE A 35 8.91 27.41 -13.60
C ILE A 35 8.66 28.59 -14.54
N ASP A 36 7.47 29.17 -14.52
CA ASP A 36 7.08 30.30 -15.38
C ASP A 36 7.97 31.53 -15.15
N ASP A 37 8.31 31.80 -13.90
CA ASP A 37 9.21 32.90 -13.51
C ASP A 37 10.71 32.57 -13.71
N ASN A 38 11.04 31.40 -14.28
CA ASN A 38 12.42 30.91 -14.52
C ASN A 38 13.31 30.85 -13.27
N TYR A 39 12.71 30.77 -12.08
CA TYR A 39 13.43 30.71 -10.81
C TYR A 39 14.15 29.37 -10.60
N THR A 40 13.82 28.34 -11.37
CA THR A 40 14.51 27.04 -11.34
C THR A 40 16.02 27.14 -11.59
N SER A 41 16.48 28.16 -12.32
CA SER A 41 17.90 28.41 -12.61
C SER A 41 18.72 28.78 -11.37
N THR A 42 18.09 29.30 -10.31
CA THR A 42 18.79 29.72 -9.08
C THR A 42 18.88 28.63 -8.02
N LEU A 43 18.25 27.47 -8.24
CA LEU A 43 18.12 26.40 -7.23
C LEU A 43 19.37 25.50 -7.11
N GLY A 44 20.31 25.57 -8.06
CA GLY A 44 21.46 24.66 -8.10
C GLY A 44 21.01 23.20 -8.07
N ASP A 45 21.60 22.39 -7.18
CA ASP A 45 21.26 20.97 -7.05
C ASP A 45 19.88 20.68 -6.45
N GLN A 46 19.25 21.66 -5.78
CA GLN A 46 17.89 21.51 -5.24
C GLN A 46 16.83 21.48 -6.35
N VAL A 47 17.20 21.77 -7.59
CA VAL A 47 16.29 21.73 -8.73
C VAL A 47 15.79 20.30 -9.02
N TRP A 48 16.58 19.26 -8.71
CA TRP A 48 16.21 17.88 -9.04
C TRP A 48 15.12 17.31 -8.13
N PRO A 49 15.22 17.40 -6.78
CA PRO A 49 14.11 17.05 -5.90
C PRO A 49 12.87 17.91 -6.15
N PHE A 50 13.05 19.17 -6.56
CA PHE A 50 11.94 20.04 -6.99
C PHE A 50 11.21 19.47 -8.21
N TYR A 51 11.92 19.14 -9.29
CA TYR A 51 11.28 18.58 -10.49
C TYR A 51 10.59 17.25 -10.21
N GLU A 52 11.17 16.39 -9.38
CA GLU A 52 10.53 15.12 -9.03
C GLU A 52 9.26 15.32 -8.21
N GLN A 53 9.28 16.19 -7.20
CA GLN A 53 8.08 16.51 -6.41
C GLN A 53 6.99 17.14 -7.27
N ALA A 54 7.36 18.09 -8.13
CA ALA A 54 6.45 18.71 -9.08
C ALA A 54 5.85 17.68 -10.06
N ALA A 55 6.67 16.76 -10.59
CA ALA A 55 6.20 15.70 -11.47
C ALA A 55 5.18 14.78 -10.76
N ILE A 56 5.48 14.31 -9.55
CA ILE A 56 4.58 13.42 -8.80
C ILE A 56 3.25 14.12 -8.51
N ALA A 57 3.27 15.36 -8.03
CA ALA A 57 2.05 16.11 -7.74
C ALA A 57 1.25 16.44 -9.02
N ALA A 58 1.94 16.69 -10.13
CA ALA A 58 1.32 16.92 -11.43
C ALA A 58 0.63 15.66 -11.98
N LEU A 59 1.21 14.47 -11.78
CA LEU A 59 0.57 13.21 -12.13
C LEU A 59 -0.71 12.98 -11.32
N ASP A 60 -0.67 13.24 -10.00
CA ASP A 60 -1.83 13.12 -9.12
C ASP A 60 -3.00 14.04 -9.51
N THR A 61 -2.69 15.24 -10.02
CA THR A 61 -3.68 16.23 -10.47
C THR A 61 -4.00 16.13 -11.97
N GLN A 62 -3.50 15.09 -12.65
CA GLN A 62 -3.65 14.88 -14.10
C GLN A 62 -3.14 16.04 -14.97
N ASN A 63 -2.26 16.88 -14.43
CA ASN A 63 -1.57 17.93 -15.17
C ASN A 63 -0.38 17.35 -15.94
N PHE A 64 -0.68 16.57 -16.98
CA PHE A 64 0.33 15.85 -17.76
C PHE A 64 1.33 16.78 -18.46
N THR A 65 0.94 18.02 -18.78
CA THR A 65 1.84 19.03 -19.35
C THR A 65 2.99 19.37 -18.40
N LEU A 66 2.69 19.66 -17.14
CA LEU A 66 3.70 19.95 -16.14
C LEU A 66 4.51 18.69 -15.80
N ALA A 67 3.83 17.55 -15.63
CA ALA A 67 4.48 16.28 -15.32
C ALA A 67 5.54 15.93 -16.37
N ASN A 68 5.18 15.96 -17.66
CA ASN A 68 6.09 15.64 -18.75
C ASN A 68 7.25 16.63 -18.83
N TYR A 69 6.99 17.94 -18.65
CA TYR A 69 8.07 18.94 -18.61
C TYR A 69 9.11 18.62 -17.52
N CYS A 70 8.67 18.31 -16.30
CA CYS A 70 9.57 17.96 -15.20
C CYS A 70 10.31 16.63 -15.44
N ILE A 71 9.62 15.62 -15.97
CA ILE A 71 10.20 14.32 -16.29
C ILE A 71 11.28 14.45 -17.37
N ASP A 72 11.07 15.27 -18.40
CA ASP A 72 12.06 15.49 -19.46
C ASP A 72 13.32 16.17 -18.92
N LYS A 73 13.19 17.13 -18.00
CA LYS A 73 14.33 17.74 -17.30
C LYS A 73 15.12 16.72 -16.50
N LEU A 74 14.44 15.81 -15.80
CA LEU A 74 15.08 14.73 -15.04
C LEU A 74 15.76 13.70 -15.95
N LYS A 75 15.14 13.38 -17.10
CA LYS A 75 15.67 12.43 -18.09
C LYS A 75 17.06 12.84 -18.58
N HIS A 76 17.24 14.13 -18.87
CA HIS A 76 18.53 14.67 -19.33
C HIS A 76 19.67 14.51 -18.32
N ARG A 77 19.35 14.47 -17.01
CA ARG A 77 20.36 14.37 -15.94
C ARG A 77 20.64 12.94 -15.50
N PHE A 78 19.59 12.18 -15.19
CA PHE A 78 19.72 10.88 -14.50
C PHE A 78 19.65 9.68 -15.44
N THR A 79 19.14 9.86 -16.67
CA THR A 79 18.93 8.80 -17.67
C THR A 79 18.14 7.58 -17.13
N GLU A 80 17.89 6.58 -17.98
CA GLU A 80 17.12 5.38 -17.59
C GLU A 80 17.92 4.41 -16.69
N LYS A 81 19.21 4.69 -16.44
CA LYS A 81 20.01 3.90 -15.49
C LYS A 81 19.57 4.08 -14.04
N SER A 82 19.01 5.23 -13.68
CA SER A 82 18.53 5.47 -12.31
C SER A 82 17.22 4.73 -12.04
N LEU A 83 17.23 3.79 -11.09
CA LEU A 83 16.03 3.09 -10.62
C LEU A 83 14.94 4.08 -10.16
N ARG A 84 15.34 5.16 -9.47
CA ARG A 84 14.44 6.23 -9.01
C ARG A 84 13.75 6.93 -10.18
N PHE A 85 14.49 7.25 -11.24
CA PHE A 85 13.91 7.85 -12.45
C PHE A 85 13.01 6.88 -13.21
N ARG A 86 13.41 5.61 -13.36
CA ARG A 86 12.55 4.58 -13.96
C ARG A 86 11.24 4.42 -13.20
N ARG A 87 11.26 4.42 -11.86
CA ARG A 87 10.03 4.39 -11.06
C ARG A 87 9.10 5.56 -11.38
N LEU A 88 9.64 6.76 -11.58
CA LEU A 88 8.86 7.93 -12.00
C LEU A 88 8.25 7.76 -13.39
N LEU A 89 8.96 7.14 -14.33
CA LEU A 89 8.40 6.77 -15.65
C LEU A 89 7.26 5.75 -15.52
N GLY A 90 7.42 4.74 -14.64
CA GLY A 90 6.34 3.81 -14.32
C GLY A 90 5.10 4.53 -13.80
N MET A 91 5.27 5.47 -12.85
CA MET A 91 4.16 6.26 -12.31
C MET A 91 3.47 7.13 -13.38
N ARG A 92 4.23 7.63 -14.37
CA ARG A 92 3.65 8.34 -15.51
C ARG A 92 2.79 7.42 -16.36
N TYR A 93 3.25 6.20 -16.64
CA TYR A 93 2.46 5.21 -17.40
C TYR A 93 1.20 4.79 -16.62
N GLU A 94 1.30 4.58 -15.30
CA GLU A 94 0.13 4.35 -14.44
C GLU A 94 -0.91 5.48 -14.58
N ALA A 95 -0.47 6.74 -14.46
CA ALA A 95 -1.37 7.89 -14.56
C ALA A 95 -2.01 8.06 -15.95
N GLN A 96 -1.38 7.51 -17.01
CA GLN A 96 -1.91 7.48 -18.37
C GLN A 96 -2.81 6.28 -18.65
N GLY A 97 -2.93 5.33 -17.72
CA GLY A 97 -3.66 4.06 -17.91
C GLY A 97 -2.89 3.03 -18.75
N LEU A 98 -1.63 3.30 -19.07
CA LEU A 98 -0.71 2.41 -19.80
C LEU A 98 -0.11 1.41 -18.81
N LEU A 99 -0.96 0.52 -18.30
CA LEU A 99 -0.60 -0.34 -17.19
C LEU A 99 0.45 -1.40 -17.60
N ASP A 100 0.48 -1.84 -18.86
CA ASP A 100 1.38 -2.91 -19.32
C ASP A 100 2.81 -2.38 -19.36
N GLU A 101 2.98 -1.18 -19.88
CA GLU A 101 4.23 -0.44 -19.89
C GLU A 101 4.70 -0.11 -18.47
N ALA A 102 3.78 0.24 -17.56
CA ALA A 102 4.10 0.44 -16.16
C ALA A 102 4.64 -0.84 -15.52
N GLN A 103 4.00 -1.99 -15.78
CA GLN A 103 4.43 -3.29 -15.27
C GLN A 103 5.84 -3.65 -15.75
N GLU A 104 6.11 -3.54 -17.06
CA GLU A 104 7.44 -3.82 -17.61
C GLU A 104 8.54 -2.97 -16.95
N VAL A 105 8.23 -1.70 -16.67
CA VAL A 105 9.16 -0.81 -15.96
C VAL A 105 9.43 -1.31 -14.54
N TYR A 106 8.40 -1.68 -13.77
CA TYR A 106 8.59 -2.17 -12.40
C TYR A 106 9.28 -3.54 -12.37
N ASP A 107 8.94 -4.45 -13.28
CA ASP A 107 9.61 -5.74 -13.43
C ASP A 107 11.10 -5.54 -13.74
N SER A 108 11.44 -4.56 -14.58
CA SER A 108 12.84 -4.23 -14.89
C SER A 108 13.62 -3.67 -13.69
N ILE A 109 12.94 -2.96 -12.78
CA ILE A 109 13.54 -2.43 -11.56
C ILE A 109 13.79 -3.58 -10.59
N LEU A 110 12.79 -4.44 -10.38
CA LEU A 110 12.86 -5.56 -9.45
C LEU A 110 13.81 -6.66 -9.91
N LYS A 111 13.99 -6.83 -11.22
CA LYS A 111 15.02 -7.73 -11.76
C LYS A 111 16.45 -7.25 -11.48
N GLU A 112 16.66 -5.94 -11.32
CA GLU A 112 17.97 -5.36 -10.99
C GLU A 112 18.19 -5.25 -9.48
N ASP A 113 17.11 -4.94 -8.74
CA ASP A 113 17.08 -4.80 -7.29
C ASP A 113 15.76 -5.35 -6.76
N GLU A 114 15.77 -6.64 -6.38
CA GLU A 114 14.60 -7.34 -5.84
C GLU A 114 14.13 -6.74 -4.50
N THR A 115 15.02 -6.04 -3.80
CA THR A 115 14.73 -5.39 -2.52
C THR A 115 14.19 -3.96 -2.68
N ASN A 116 13.80 -3.56 -3.89
CA ASN A 116 13.30 -2.20 -4.12
C ASN A 116 11.88 -1.99 -3.58
N LEU A 117 11.75 -1.65 -2.30
CA LEU A 117 10.49 -1.39 -1.58
C LEU A 117 9.45 -0.61 -2.40
N LEU A 118 9.84 0.52 -2.98
CA LEU A 118 8.91 1.42 -3.66
C LEU A 118 8.41 0.85 -5.00
N ALA A 119 9.24 0.08 -5.70
CA ALA A 119 8.85 -0.58 -6.94
C ALA A 119 7.96 -1.80 -6.64
N SER A 120 8.29 -2.59 -5.62
CA SER A 120 7.47 -3.74 -5.19
C SER A 120 6.06 -3.29 -4.82
N LYS A 121 5.91 -2.24 -4.00
CA LYS A 121 4.57 -1.72 -3.63
C LYS A 121 3.76 -1.26 -4.84
N ARG A 122 4.40 -0.64 -5.83
CA ARG A 122 3.72 -0.20 -7.07
C ARG A 122 3.28 -1.40 -7.92
N GLN A 123 4.17 -2.37 -8.09
CA GLN A 123 3.86 -3.62 -8.81
C GLN A 123 2.70 -4.38 -8.16
N ILE A 124 2.72 -4.54 -6.83
CA ILE A 124 1.63 -5.16 -6.07
C ILE A 124 0.30 -4.42 -6.29
N ALA A 125 0.30 -3.09 -6.23
CA ALA A 125 -0.88 -2.28 -6.49
C ALA A 125 -1.43 -2.47 -7.92
N LEU A 126 -0.56 -2.59 -8.92
CA LEU A 126 -0.94 -2.88 -10.31
C LEU A 126 -1.56 -4.27 -10.46
N LEU A 127 -0.93 -5.30 -9.89
CA LEU A 127 -1.43 -6.67 -9.92
C LEU A 127 -2.83 -6.76 -9.28
N LYS A 128 -3.02 -6.05 -8.16
CA LYS A 128 -4.31 -5.92 -7.47
C LYS A 128 -5.36 -5.22 -8.34
N ALA A 129 -5.02 -4.09 -8.97
CA ALA A 129 -5.92 -3.36 -9.87
C ALA A 129 -6.38 -4.22 -11.06
N ARG A 130 -5.51 -5.11 -11.55
CA ARG A 130 -5.76 -6.03 -12.67
C ARG A 130 -6.44 -7.34 -12.27
N ARG A 131 -6.64 -7.60 -10.97
CA ARG A 131 -7.17 -8.86 -10.44
C ARG A 131 -6.35 -10.08 -10.87
N LYS A 132 -5.03 -9.92 -10.96
CA LYS A 132 -4.08 -11.02 -11.20
C LYS A 132 -3.76 -11.71 -9.88
N ASP A 133 -4.75 -12.40 -9.32
CA ASP A 133 -4.72 -12.82 -7.91
C ASP A 133 -3.54 -13.76 -7.56
N TYR A 134 -3.16 -14.67 -8.46
CA TYR A 134 -2.02 -15.58 -8.22
C TYR A 134 -0.68 -14.85 -8.26
N GLU A 135 -0.44 -14.02 -9.28
CA GLU A 135 0.77 -13.18 -9.39
C GLU A 135 0.87 -12.21 -8.20
N LEU A 136 -0.27 -11.68 -7.74
CA LEU A 136 -0.36 -10.84 -6.55
C LEU A 136 0.11 -11.59 -5.29
N MET A 137 -0.34 -12.82 -5.09
CA MET A 137 0.09 -13.64 -3.95
C MET A 137 1.59 -13.89 -3.98
N GLU A 138 2.13 -14.30 -5.14
CA GLU A 138 3.57 -14.53 -5.32
C GLU A 138 4.39 -13.27 -5.03
N ALA A 139 3.98 -12.13 -5.59
CA ALA A 139 4.64 -10.84 -5.36
C ALA A 139 4.58 -10.42 -3.88
N LEU A 140 3.43 -10.59 -3.21
CA LEU A 140 3.28 -10.29 -1.78
C LEU A 140 4.13 -11.22 -0.91
N THR A 141 4.22 -12.52 -1.24
CA THR A 141 5.07 -13.45 -0.50
C THR A 141 6.54 -13.09 -0.62
N ALA A 142 7.04 -12.84 -1.84
CA ALA A 142 8.42 -12.42 -2.06
C ALA A 142 8.75 -11.08 -1.38
N TYR A 143 7.78 -10.16 -1.38
CA TYR A 143 7.90 -8.89 -0.67
C TYR A 143 8.03 -9.08 0.84
N LEU A 144 7.19 -9.91 1.45
CA LEU A 144 7.19 -10.19 2.89
C LEU A 144 8.40 -11.00 3.35
N ASP A 145 9.02 -11.79 2.46
CA ASP A 145 10.31 -12.43 2.75
C ASP A 145 11.43 -11.41 3.03
N THR A 146 11.33 -10.21 2.45
CA THR A 146 12.28 -9.10 2.67
C THR A 146 11.78 -8.13 3.74
N TYR A 147 10.49 -7.82 3.75
CA TYR A 147 9.84 -6.80 4.59
C TYR A 147 8.76 -7.41 5.49
N TYR A 148 9.17 -8.32 6.38
CA TYR A 148 8.27 -9.09 7.23
C TYR A 148 7.53 -8.26 8.30
N ASP A 149 7.95 -7.02 8.55
CA ASP A 149 7.34 -6.10 9.51
C ASP A 149 6.20 -5.25 8.92
N ASP A 150 5.92 -5.37 7.61
CA ASP A 150 4.83 -4.66 6.94
C ASP A 150 3.48 -5.33 7.18
N CYS A 151 2.78 -4.85 8.22
CA CYS A 151 1.47 -5.37 8.60
C CYS A 151 0.39 -5.14 7.53
N GLU A 152 0.48 -4.09 6.72
CA GLU A 152 -0.48 -3.83 5.64
C GLU A 152 -0.33 -4.89 4.54
N ALA A 153 0.89 -5.25 4.17
CA ALA A 153 1.15 -6.30 3.19
C ALA A 153 0.66 -7.68 3.66
N TRP A 154 0.84 -8.02 4.95
CA TRP A 154 0.27 -9.23 5.54
C TRP A 154 -1.27 -9.26 5.46
N LEU A 155 -1.91 -8.11 5.68
CA LEU A 155 -3.36 -7.98 5.56
C LEU A 155 -3.83 -8.21 4.11
N GLU A 156 -3.15 -7.61 3.13
CA GLU A 156 -3.47 -7.81 1.72
C GLU A 156 -3.29 -9.26 1.29
N LEU A 157 -2.22 -9.93 1.75
CA LEU A 157 -1.98 -11.33 1.45
C LEU A 157 -3.02 -12.25 2.10
N CYS A 158 -3.40 -11.96 3.35
CA CYS A 158 -4.46 -12.67 4.06
C CYS A 158 -5.80 -12.60 3.29
N GLU A 159 -6.17 -11.41 2.82
CA GLU A 159 -7.40 -11.20 2.04
C GLU A 159 -7.34 -11.90 0.68
N ALA A 160 -6.19 -11.85 0.00
CA ALA A 160 -5.96 -12.60 -1.23
C ALA A 160 -6.18 -14.10 -1.00
N TYR A 161 -5.55 -14.70 0.00
CA TYR A 161 -5.70 -16.13 0.31
C TYR A 161 -7.13 -16.49 0.69
N ALA A 162 -7.79 -15.70 1.54
CA ALA A 162 -9.18 -15.91 1.92
C ALA A 162 -10.12 -15.88 0.70
N SER A 163 -9.88 -14.99 -0.27
CA SER A 163 -10.68 -14.90 -1.50
C SER A 163 -10.56 -16.14 -2.40
N LYS A 164 -9.46 -16.91 -2.25
CA LYS A 164 -9.20 -18.17 -2.97
C LYS A 164 -9.46 -19.42 -2.13
N TYR A 165 -10.15 -19.27 -1.00
CA TYR A 165 -10.47 -20.38 -0.09
C TYR A 165 -9.24 -21.06 0.52
N MET A 166 -8.07 -20.40 0.48
CA MET A 166 -6.80 -20.86 1.05
C MET A 166 -6.72 -20.45 2.53
N TYR A 167 -7.64 -20.99 3.33
CA TYR A 167 -7.87 -20.52 4.70
C TYR A 167 -6.72 -20.79 5.67
N GLU A 168 -5.94 -21.86 5.47
CA GLU A 168 -4.78 -22.17 6.31
C GLU A 168 -3.68 -21.11 6.15
N GLN A 169 -3.38 -20.73 4.90
CA GLN A 169 -2.44 -19.66 4.58
C GLN A 169 -2.94 -18.30 5.06
N ALA A 170 -4.24 -18.03 4.91
CA ALA A 170 -4.84 -16.81 5.44
C ALA A 170 -4.74 -16.74 6.98
N ALA A 171 -4.94 -17.87 7.66
CA ALA A 171 -4.79 -17.97 9.12
C ALA A 171 -3.35 -17.71 9.56
N PHE A 172 -2.36 -18.24 8.83
CA PHE A 172 -0.94 -17.95 9.07
C PHE A 172 -0.65 -16.44 8.97
N CYS A 173 -1.12 -15.78 7.91
CA CYS A 173 -0.95 -14.32 7.76
C CYS A 173 -1.55 -13.55 8.95
N CYS A 174 -2.70 -13.99 9.46
CA CYS A 174 -3.30 -13.40 10.65
C CYS A 174 -2.46 -13.61 11.93
N GLN A 175 -1.77 -14.74 12.07
CA GLN A 175 -0.87 -14.97 13.20
C GLN A 175 0.30 -14.00 13.17
N GLU A 176 0.91 -13.81 12.01
CA GLU A 176 1.98 -12.82 11.82
C GLU A 176 1.50 -11.40 12.16
N MET A 177 0.33 -10.99 11.69
CA MET A 177 -0.26 -9.69 12.06
C MET A 177 -0.50 -9.55 13.58
N ILE A 178 -0.93 -10.62 14.25
CA ILE A 178 -1.11 -10.63 15.72
C ILE A 178 0.24 -10.51 16.44
N LEU A 179 1.31 -11.13 15.93
CA LEU A 179 2.65 -11.00 16.49
C LEU A 179 3.17 -9.56 16.36
N LEU A 180 2.94 -8.92 15.20
CA LEU A 180 3.34 -7.54 14.94
C LEU A 180 2.54 -6.52 15.77
N GLN A 181 1.23 -6.75 15.95
CA GLN A 181 0.34 -5.84 16.70
C GLN A 181 -0.58 -6.59 17.67
N PRO A 182 -0.07 -7.04 18.84
CA PRO A 182 -0.84 -7.84 19.80
C PRO A 182 -2.00 -7.10 20.49
N SER A 183 -2.04 -5.77 20.41
CA SER A 183 -3.12 -4.96 20.98
C SER A 183 -4.29 -4.76 20.00
N ASN A 184 -4.12 -5.11 18.73
CA ASN A 184 -5.11 -4.86 17.69
C ASN A 184 -6.16 -5.99 17.66
N HIS A 185 -7.32 -5.72 18.26
CA HIS A 185 -8.42 -6.69 18.33
C HIS A 185 -8.99 -7.09 16.96
N ILE A 186 -8.78 -6.29 15.90
CA ILE A 186 -9.28 -6.57 14.55
C ILE A 186 -8.60 -7.81 13.96
N PHE A 187 -7.31 -8.03 14.24
CA PHE A 187 -6.59 -9.19 13.74
C PHE A 187 -7.02 -10.49 14.41
N TYR A 188 -7.28 -10.46 15.71
CA TYR A 188 -7.88 -11.58 16.43
C TYR A 188 -9.28 -11.92 15.92
N LEU A 189 -10.08 -10.90 15.57
CA LEU A 189 -11.39 -11.11 14.99
C LEU A 189 -11.29 -11.81 13.63
N LYS A 190 -10.42 -11.30 12.74
CA LYS A 190 -10.20 -11.90 11.42
C LYS A 190 -9.71 -13.35 11.53
N TYR A 191 -8.78 -13.63 12.45
CA TYR A 191 -8.33 -15.00 12.72
C TYR A 191 -9.46 -15.90 13.22
N ALA A 192 -10.30 -15.41 14.15
CA ALA A 192 -11.44 -16.17 14.67
C ALA A 192 -12.47 -16.52 13.57
N GLU A 193 -12.72 -15.60 12.64
CA GLU A 193 -13.60 -15.81 11.49
C GLU A 193 -13.05 -16.86 10.52
N ILE A 194 -11.74 -16.82 10.24
CA ILE A 194 -11.07 -17.82 9.40
C ILE A 194 -11.12 -19.20 10.09
N CYS A 195 -10.80 -19.29 11.39
CA CYS A 195 -10.94 -20.53 12.16
C CYS A 195 -12.37 -21.07 12.15
N TYR A 196 -13.37 -20.20 12.30
CA TYR A 196 -14.77 -20.60 12.23
C TYR A 196 -15.11 -21.22 10.87
N THR A 197 -14.64 -20.59 9.80
CA THR A 197 -14.85 -21.04 8.41
C THR A 197 -14.17 -22.39 8.14
N MET A 198 -13.03 -22.67 8.78
CA MET A 198 -12.35 -23.97 8.75
C MET A 198 -12.97 -25.02 9.70
N ASN A 199 -14.12 -24.72 10.33
CA ASN A 199 -14.78 -25.55 11.34
C ASN A 199 -13.94 -25.81 12.61
N GLN A 200 -12.91 -24.99 12.86
CA GLN A 200 -12.10 -25.03 14.08
C GLN A 200 -12.78 -24.24 15.20
N TYR A 201 -13.96 -24.68 15.61
CA TYR A 201 -14.84 -23.92 16.51
C TYR A 201 -14.23 -23.63 17.88
N GLU A 202 -13.37 -24.49 18.40
CA GLU A 202 -12.70 -24.28 19.69
C GLU A 202 -11.71 -23.12 19.64
N MET A 203 -10.91 -23.07 18.56
CA MET A 203 -10.01 -21.94 18.32
C MET A 203 -10.79 -20.66 18.06
N ALA A 204 -11.82 -20.72 17.21
CA ALA A 204 -12.68 -19.57 16.93
C ALA A 204 -13.27 -18.98 18.24
N LEU A 205 -13.79 -19.83 19.14
CA LEU A 205 -14.31 -19.39 20.44
C LEU A 205 -13.24 -18.66 21.25
N LYS A 206 -12.04 -19.25 21.40
CA LYS A 206 -10.94 -18.67 22.17
C LYS A 206 -10.60 -17.28 21.65
N TYR A 207 -10.50 -17.11 20.33
CA TYR A 207 -10.12 -15.85 19.73
C TYR A 207 -11.25 -14.81 19.74
N TYR A 208 -12.52 -15.21 19.58
CA TYR A 208 -13.64 -14.29 19.81
C TYR A 208 -13.69 -13.79 21.26
N CYS A 209 -13.42 -14.66 22.25
CA CYS A 209 -13.28 -14.22 23.65
C CYS A 209 -12.11 -13.24 23.82
N LYS A 210 -10.97 -13.46 23.14
CA LYS A 210 -9.84 -12.54 23.19
C LYS A 210 -10.18 -11.16 22.59
N VAL A 211 -10.97 -11.12 21.52
CA VAL A 211 -11.48 -9.85 20.97
C VAL A 211 -12.30 -9.10 22.01
N LEU A 212 -13.17 -9.78 22.75
CA LEU A 212 -14.00 -9.16 23.79
C LEU A 212 -13.22 -8.75 25.05
N GLU A 213 -12.11 -9.41 25.33
CA GLU A 213 -11.17 -8.99 26.37
C GLU A 213 -10.51 -7.64 26.02
N LEU A 214 -10.17 -7.44 24.73
CA LEU A 214 -9.56 -6.19 24.24
C LEU A 214 -10.60 -5.10 23.94
N CYS A 215 -11.80 -5.47 23.49
CA CYS A 215 -12.89 -4.59 23.12
C CYS A 215 -14.24 -5.22 23.50
N THR A 216 -14.77 -4.85 24.67
CA THR A 216 -15.94 -5.49 25.30
C THR A 216 -17.21 -5.44 24.46
N ASP A 217 -17.42 -4.35 23.70
CA ASP A 217 -18.65 -4.11 22.94
C ASP A 217 -18.50 -4.43 21.45
N HIS A 218 -17.60 -5.34 21.09
CA HIS A 218 -17.38 -5.71 19.69
C HIS A 218 -18.50 -6.61 19.14
N VAL A 219 -19.52 -5.99 18.53
CA VAL A 219 -20.74 -6.65 18.00
C VAL A 219 -20.43 -7.91 17.17
N ARG A 220 -19.44 -7.82 16.26
CA ARG A 220 -19.09 -8.94 15.39
C ARG A 220 -18.51 -10.14 16.14
N ALA A 221 -17.82 -9.91 17.26
CA ALA A 221 -17.28 -10.98 18.10
C ALA A 221 -18.36 -11.63 18.96
N LEU A 222 -19.30 -10.83 19.50
CA LEU A 222 -20.48 -11.34 20.20
C LEU A 222 -21.32 -12.24 19.28
N TYR A 223 -21.52 -11.81 18.02
CA TYR A 223 -22.20 -12.62 17.03
C TYR A 223 -21.43 -13.92 16.70
N GLY A 224 -20.10 -13.84 16.56
CA GLY A 224 -19.23 -15.00 16.38
C GLY A 224 -19.35 -16.03 17.53
N LEU A 225 -19.39 -15.57 18.79
CA LEU A 225 -19.61 -16.44 19.94
C LEU A 225 -20.98 -17.13 19.91
N HIS A 226 -22.02 -16.39 19.51
CA HIS A 226 -23.35 -16.95 19.36
C HIS A 226 -23.36 -18.07 18.31
N LEU A 227 -22.76 -17.81 17.14
CA LEU A 227 -22.65 -18.78 16.06
C LEU A 227 -21.90 -20.04 16.51
N VAL A 228 -20.72 -19.90 17.14
CA VAL A 228 -19.95 -21.03 17.64
C VAL A 228 -20.74 -21.84 18.68
N SER A 229 -21.42 -21.15 19.60
CA SER A 229 -22.24 -21.81 20.63
C SER A 229 -23.40 -22.59 20.03
N SER A 230 -24.04 -22.06 18.99
CA SER A 230 -25.12 -22.75 18.27
C SER A 230 -24.62 -24.04 17.60
N GLN A 231 -23.45 -23.99 16.97
CA GLN A 231 -22.86 -25.16 16.30
C GLN A 231 -22.46 -26.25 17.29
N LYS A 232 -21.85 -25.87 18.43
CA LYS A 232 -21.53 -26.84 19.50
C LYS A 232 -22.77 -27.52 20.06
N LYS A 233 -23.87 -26.78 20.28
CA LYS A 233 -25.14 -27.38 20.74
C LYS A 233 -25.71 -28.38 19.74
N ASN A 234 -25.68 -28.05 18.45
CA ASN A 234 -26.15 -28.95 17.40
C ASN A 234 -25.30 -30.22 17.29
N ALA A 235 -23.97 -30.11 17.40
CA ALA A 235 -23.07 -31.26 17.38
C ALA A 235 -23.35 -32.22 18.57
N ASN A 236 -23.54 -31.69 19.77
CA ASN A 236 -23.87 -32.49 20.95
C ASN A 236 -25.24 -33.19 20.84
N LEU A 237 -26.23 -32.56 20.20
CA LEU A 237 -27.54 -33.16 19.95
C LEU A 237 -27.49 -34.31 18.94
N LEU A 238 -26.56 -34.28 17.98
CA LEU A 238 -26.37 -35.37 17.02
C LEU A 238 -25.65 -36.58 17.64
N LEU A 239 -24.67 -36.34 18.52
CA LEU A 239 -23.95 -37.40 19.23
C LEU A 239 -24.84 -38.14 20.24
N ASN A 240 -25.80 -37.46 20.87
CA ASN A 240 -26.74 -38.08 21.82
C ASN A 240 -27.93 -38.82 21.16
N ARG A 241 -27.95 -38.94 19.83
CA ARG A 241 -29.01 -39.63 19.06
C ARG A 241 -28.61 -41.04 18.58
N PHE A 242 -27.41 -41.50 18.95
CA PHE A 242 -26.93 -42.87 18.75
C PHE A 242 -26.62 -43.49 20.12
#